data_AF-A0A4Z0KF79-F1
#
_entry.id   AF-A0A4Z0KF79-F1
#
_cell.length_a   1.000
_cell.length_b   1.000
_cell.length_c   1.000
_cell.angle_alpha   90.00
_cell.angle_beta   90.00
_cell.angle_gamma   90.00
#
_symmetry.space_group_name_H-M   'P 1'
#
loop_
_entity.id
_entity.type
_entity.pdbx_description
1 polymer ?
#
loop_
_entity_poly.entity_id
_entity_poly.type
_entity_poly.pdbx_seq_one_letter_code
_entity_poly.pdbx_strand_id
1 'polypeptide(L)' 'LLTALIFHSNFAEGVNSLMFMKNLTIAGGFLLLALTGPGAFSLDRLLNKKW' A
#
# COMPACT_ATOMS: atom_id res chain seq x y z
N LEU A 1 -0.53 7.26 -2.90
CA LEU A 1 -0.59 8.19 -1.75
C LEU A 1 -0.79 9.64 -2.16
N LEU A 2 -0.02 10.18 -3.12
CA LEU A 2 -0.14 11.58 -3.56
C LEU A 2 -1.58 11.96 -3.99
N THR A 3 -2.24 11.13 -4.80
CA THR A 3 -3.65 11.33 -5.19
C THR A 3 -4.62 11.29 -4.00
N ALA A 4 -4.36 10.47 -2.99
CA ALA A 4 -5.19 10.42 -1.78
C ALA A 4 -5.06 11.72 -0.97
N LEU A 5 -3.84 12.25 -0.83
CA LEU A 5 -3.58 13.51 -0.14
C LEU A 5 -4.19 14.72 -0.86
N ILE A 6 -4.17 14.73 -2.19
CA ILE A 6 -4.70 15.84 -3.00
C ILE A 6 -6.23 15.83 -3.06
N PHE A 7 -6.85 14.66 -3.24
CA PHE A 7 -8.29 14.58 -3.52
C PHE A 7 -9.18 14.14 -2.34
N HIS A 8 -8.60 13.56 -1.29
CA HIS A 8 -9.37 12.98 -0.18
C HIS A 8 -8.94 13.53 1.19
N SER A 9 -8.35 14.73 1.21
CA SER A 9 -7.92 15.41 2.45
C SER A 9 -9.05 16.13 3.18
N ASN A 10 -10.28 16.14 2.64
CA ASN A 10 -11.45 16.63 3.36
C ASN A 10 -12.02 15.56 4.30
N PHE A 11 -11.45 15.46 5.50
CA PHE A 11 -11.82 14.44 6.50
C PHE A 11 -13.19 14.63 7.14
N ALA A 12 -13.86 15.77 6.92
CA ALA A 12 -15.23 16.01 7.39
C ALA A 12 -16.28 15.25 6.56
N GLU A 13 -15.91 14.80 5.35
CA GLU A 13 -16.76 13.98 4.49
C GLU A 13 -16.36 12.51 4.64
N GLY A 14 -17.32 11.67 5.06
CA GLY A 14 -17.05 10.30 5.50
C GLY A 14 -16.48 9.40 4.39
N VAL A 15 -16.93 9.59 3.15
CA VAL A 15 -16.45 8.80 1.99
C VAL A 15 -15.01 9.16 1.63
N ASN A 16 -14.66 10.45 1.70
CA ASN A 16 -13.29 10.90 1.48
C ASN A 16 -12.32 10.34 2.51
N SER A 17 -12.67 10.41 3.80
CA SER A 17 -11.84 9.82 4.87
C SER A 17 -11.64 8.31 4.69
N LEU A 18 -12.68 7.58 4.32
CA LEU A 18 -12.60 6.14 4.05
C LEU A 18 -11.67 5.83 2.88
N MET A 19 -11.77 6.56 1.77
CA MET A 19 -10.92 6.36 0.59
C MET A 19 -9.46 6.75 0.86
N PHE A 20 -9.22 7.79 1.66
CA PHE A 20 -7.88 8.14 2.11
C PHE A 20 -7.26 7.02 2.95
N MET A 21 -7.97 6.57 3.99
CA MET A 21 -7.52 5.48 4.87
C MET A 21 -7.27 4.18 4.10
N LYS A 22 -8.14 3.83 3.15
CA LYS A 22 -7.94 2.68 2.26
C LYS A 22 -6.60 2.76 1.53
N ASN A 23 -6.31 3.90 0.92
CA ASN A 23 -5.05 4.09 0.20
C ASN A 23 -3.83 4.09 1.14
N LEU A 24 -3.99 4.62 2.35
CA LEU A 24 -2.94 4.62 3.36
C LEU A 24 -2.62 3.20 3.83
N THR A 25 -3.63 2.38 4.13
CA THR A 25 -3.46 0.98 4.55
C THR A 25 -2.78 0.14 3.48
N ILE A 26 -3.14 0.30 2.21
CA ILE A 26 -2.50 -0.41 1.10
C ILE A 26 -1.02 -0.03 1.00
N ALA A 27 -0.70 1.27 1.08
CA ALA A 27 0.67 1.73 1.06
C ALA A 27 1.48 1.22 2.26
N GLY A 28 0.87 1.17 3.45
CA GLY A 28 1.47 0.59 4.64
C GLY A 28 1.76 -0.90 4.48
N GLY A 29 0.85 -1.67 3.87
CA GLY A 29 1.07 -3.08 3.55
C GLY A 29 2.25 -3.29 2.60
N PHE A 30 2.36 -2.47 1.55
CA PHE A 30 3.51 -2.54 0.64
C PHE A 30 4.81 -2.10 1.30
N LEU A 31 4.77 -1.08 2.18
CA LEU A 31 5.94 -0.64 2.94
C LEU A 31 6.43 -1.74 3.89
N LEU A 32 5.50 -2.45 4.55
CA LEU A 32 5.83 -3.61 5.37
C LEU A 32 6.53 -4.69 4.54
N LEU A 33 5.96 -5.07 3.39
CA LEU A 33 6.57 -6.06 2.48
C LEU A 33 7.94 -5.62 1.95
N ALA A 34 8.12 -4.32 1.69
CA ALA A 34 9.41 -3.78 1.27
C ALA A 34 10.48 -3.89 2.38
N LEU A 35 10.08 -3.72 3.64
CA LEU A 35 10.99 -3.83 4.79
C LEU A 35 11.29 -5.28 5.18
N THR A 36 10.27 -6.14 5.22
CA THR A 36 10.42 -7.53 5.65
C THR A 36 10.87 -8.47 4.53
N GLY A 37 10.78 -8.00 3.29
CA GLY A 37 10.99 -8.82 2.09
C GLY A 37 9.81 -9.76 1.79
N PRO A 38 9.85 -10.46 0.65
CA PRO A 38 8.70 -11.18 0.10
C PRO A 38 8.44 -12.56 0.74
N GLY A 39 9.16 -12.91 1.81
CA GLY A 39 8.90 -14.12 2.62
C GLY A 39 9.08 -15.46 1.89
N ALA A 40 8.53 -16.53 2.47
CA ALA A 40 8.62 -17.89 1.94
C ALA A 40 7.80 -18.12 0.66
N PHE A 41 6.72 -17.34 0.48
CA PHE A 41 5.81 -17.40 -0.66
C PHE A 41 5.99 -16.17 -1.54
N SER A 42 7.03 -16.19 -2.37
CA SER A 42 7.32 -15.14 -3.34
C SER A 42 7.40 -15.68 -4.76
N LEU A 43 6.92 -14.89 -5.73
CA LEU A 43 7.03 -15.21 -7.15
C LEU A 43 8.49 -15.26 -7.61
N ASP A 44 9.34 -14.39 -7.10
CA ASP A 44 10.78 -14.39 -7.42
C ASP A 44 11.45 -15.70 -6.99
N ARG A 45 11.07 -16.26 -5.83
CA ARG A 45 11.56 -17.57 -5.38
C ARG A 45 11.02 -18.70 -6.25
N LEU A 46 9.74 -18.66 -6.63
CA LEU A 46 9.14 -19.66 -7.52
C LEU A 46 9.80 -19.67 -8.90
N LEU A 47 10.09 -18.47 -9.44
CA LEU A 47 10.65 -18.29 -10.77
C LEU A 47 12.20 -18.27 -10.76
N ASN A 48 12.83 -18.46 -9.60
CA ASN A 48 14.27 -18.38 -9.37
C ASN A 48 14.91 -17.11 -9.98
N LYS A 49 14.21 -15.98 -9.90
CA LYS A 49 14.65 -14.69 -10.46
C LYS A 49 15.35 -13.86 -9.40
N LYS A 50 16.49 -13.28 -9.82
CA LYS A 50 17.38 -12.43 -9.02
C LYS A 50 17.51 -11.07 -9.68
N TRP A 51 16.44 -10.29 -9.65
CA TRP A 51 16.45 -8.88 -10.04
C TRP A 51 16.34 -8.00 -8.81
#